data_AF-A0A2E0ER38-F1
#
_entry.id   AF-A0A2E0ER38-F1
#
_cell.length_a   1.000
_cell.length_b   1.000
_cell.length_c   1.000
_cell.angle_alpha   90.00
_cell.angle_beta   90.00
_cell.angle_gamma   90.00
#
_symmetry.space_group_name_H-M   'P 1'
#
loop_
_entity.id
_entity.type
_entity.pdbx_description
1 polymer ?
#
loop_
_entity_poly.entity_id
_entity_poly.type
_entity_poly.pdbx_seq_one_letter_code
_entity_poly.pdbx_strand_id
1 'polypeptide(L)'
;MDLEKEAAVNVDTSLTVDIADKCNELLATRKQIEKCEANLANLKKDEKILATNEIPKAMAEAGVTMLKLYDGSTVEVKPIYSARMPSDSRKQEAFEWLRENGAGDLIKNIVSLNFGRAEDSDAKKLFENLQEQGYNVSQNEKVEPNTLKAFVREKLQNGQKVPTDLFSVFVTNQTSIKTKE
;
A
#
# COMPACT_ATOMS: atom_id res chain seq x y z
N MET A 1 36.81 30.78 -8.80
CA MET A 1 36.47 30.43 -10.19
C MET A 1 35.02 30.73 -10.37
N ASP A 2 34.77 31.75 -11.19
CA ASP A 2 33.53 32.02 -11.92
C ASP A 2 32.36 32.59 -11.12
N LEU A 3 32.59 33.80 -10.57
CA LEU A 3 31.66 34.91 -10.85
C LEU A 3 31.71 35.20 -12.36
N GLU A 4 30.59 35.69 -12.91
CA GLU A 4 30.41 36.19 -14.28
C GLU A 4 29.79 35.21 -15.29
N LYS A 5 28.48 35.00 -15.13
CA LYS A 5 27.56 35.30 -16.23
C LYS A 5 26.49 36.25 -15.73
N GLU A 6 26.88 37.51 -15.56
CA GLU A 6 25.94 38.62 -15.63
C GLU A 6 25.36 38.63 -17.05
N ALA A 7 24.20 38.00 -17.23
CA ALA A 7 23.27 38.53 -18.20
C ALA A 7 22.85 39.88 -17.64
N ALA A 8 23.33 40.97 -18.24
CA ALA A 8 22.86 42.32 -18.00
C ALA A 8 21.37 42.40 -18.38
N VAL A 9 20.52 41.87 -17.51
CA VAL A 9 19.09 42.14 -17.52
C VAL A 9 18.98 43.46 -16.77
N ASN A 10 18.52 44.49 -17.47
CA ASN A 10 18.02 45.69 -16.82
C ASN A 10 16.76 45.24 -16.07
N VAL A 11 16.94 44.69 -14.87
CA VAL A 11 15.86 44.18 -14.05
C VAL A 11 15.19 45.41 -13.47
N ASP A 12 14.05 45.75 -14.05
CA ASP A 12 13.15 46.76 -13.54
C ASP A 12 12.90 46.45 -12.05
N THR A 13 13.50 47.26 -11.16
CA THR A 13 13.47 47.02 -9.71
C THR A 13 12.04 47.00 -9.17
N SER A 14 11.06 47.49 -9.95
CA SER A 14 9.64 47.38 -9.65
C SER A 14 9.08 45.95 -9.83
N LEU A 15 9.56 45.21 -10.82
CA LEU A 15 9.09 43.85 -11.14
C LEU A 15 9.60 42.81 -10.14
N THR A 16 10.81 42.98 -9.60
CA THR A 16 11.35 42.09 -8.56
C THR A 16 10.71 42.28 -7.20
N VAL A 17 10.24 43.49 -6.88
CA VAL A 17 9.46 43.77 -5.66
C VAL A 17 8.08 43.12 -5.74
N ASP A 18 7.38 43.21 -6.88
CA ASP A 18 6.08 42.55 -7.11
C ASP A 18 6.17 41.01 -7.01
N ILE A 19 7.28 40.42 -7.47
CA ILE A 19 7.52 38.97 -7.33
C ILE A 19 7.78 38.60 -5.86
N ALA A 20 8.53 39.42 -5.11
CA ALA A 20 8.79 39.18 -3.70
C ALA A 20 7.51 39.29 -2.86
N ASP A 21 6.66 40.27 -3.13
CA ASP A 21 5.38 40.45 -2.45
C ASP A 21 4.42 39.28 -2.73
N LYS A 22 4.32 38.83 -3.99
CA LYS A 22 3.54 37.62 -4.35
C LYS A 22 4.08 36.35 -3.70
N CYS A 23 5.41 36.21 -3.59
CA CYS A 23 6.02 35.09 -2.85
C CYS A 23 5.66 35.12 -1.36
N ASN A 24 5.66 36.30 -0.75
CA ASN A 24 5.27 36.48 0.65
C ASN A 24 3.77 36.21 0.88
N GLU A 25 2.91 36.65 -0.03
CA GLU A 25 1.47 36.33 -0.01
C GLU A 25 1.22 34.82 -0.15
N LEU A 26 1.95 34.14 -1.02
CA LEU A 26 1.86 32.68 -1.17
C LEU A 26 2.28 31.96 0.12
N LEU A 27 3.36 32.41 0.78
CA LEU A 27 3.81 31.85 2.06
C LEU A 27 2.80 32.12 3.19
N ALA A 28 2.21 33.31 3.23
CA ALA A 28 1.16 33.66 4.19
C ALA A 28 -0.09 32.78 3.98
N THR A 29 -0.51 32.62 2.73
CA THR A 29 -1.64 31.76 2.34
C THR A 29 -1.39 30.31 2.72
N ARG A 30 -0.18 29.78 2.46
CA ARG A 30 0.21 28.42 2.87
C ARG A 30 0.16 28.22 4.39
N LYS A 31 0.64 29.19 5.18
CA LYS A 31 0.54 29.13 6.65
C LYS A 31 -0.92 29.14 7.13
N GLN A 32 -1.78 29.91 6.47
CA GLN A 32 -3.22 29.92 6.78
C GLN A 32 -3.86 28.57 6.45
N ILE A 33 -3.52 27.97 5.30
CA ILE A 33 -3.99 26.63 4.91
C ILE A 33 -3.56 25.61 5.97
N GLU A 34 -2.29 25.59 6.36
CA GLU A 34 -1.77 24.65 7.37
C GLU A 34 -2.50 24.80 8.72
N LYS A 35 -2.75 26.04 9.15
CA LYS A 35 -3.53 26.31 10.37
C LYS A 35 -4.98 25.83 10.24
N CYS A 36 -5.61 26.05 9.08
CA CYS A 36 -6.96 25.57 8.80
C CYS A 36 -7.02 24.04 8.77
N GLU A 37 -6.03 23.37 8.18
CA GLU A 37 -5.95 21.91 8.17
C GLU A 37 -5.77 21.34 9.57
N ALA A 38 -4.90 21.95 10.39
CA ALA A 38 -4.73 21.56 11.79
C ALA A 38 -6.03 21.74 12.60
N ASN A 39 -6.72 22.87 12.42
CA ASN A 39 -8.00 23.12 13.07
C ASN A 39 -9.08 22.14 12.60
N LEU A 40 -9.14 21.85 11.31
CA LEU A 40 -10.07 20.88 10.73
C LEU A 40 -9.79 19.47 11.27
N ALA A 41 -8.52 19.09 11.42
CA ALA A 41 -8.15 17.82 12.03
C ALA A 41 -8.61 17.72 13.50
N ASN A 42 -8.56 18.81 14.26
CA ASN A 42 -9.08 18.86 15.63
C ASN A 42 -10.61 18.77 15.66
N LEU A 43 -11.30 19.57 14.85
CA LEU A 43 -12.76 19.53 14.76
C LEU A 43 -13.27 18.14 14.36
N LYS A 44 -12.60 17.44 13.44
CA LYS A 44 -12.93 16.04 13.10
C LYS A 44 -12.74 15.07 14.25
N LYS A 45 -11.75 15.29 15.13
CA LYS A 45 -11.58 14.48 16.35
C LYS A 45 -12.71 14.76 17.33
N ASP A 46 -13.03 16.03 17.55
CA ASP A 46 -14.09 16.45 18.47
C ASP A 46 -15.47 15.95 18.01
N GLU A 47 -15.78 16.09 16.72
CA GLU A 47 -16.99 15.52 16.10
C GLU A 47 -17.08 14.01 16.36
N LYS A 48 -15.97 13.28 16.16
CA LYS A 48 -15.93 11.84 16.41
C LYS A 48 -16.16 11.51 17.88
N ILE A 49 -15.56 12.26 18.80
CA ILE A 49 -15.72 12.07 20.25
C ILE A 49 -17.18 12.32 20.66
N LEU A 50 -17.78 13.41 20.17
CA LEU A 50 -19.17 13.75 20.40
C LEU A 50 -20.10 12.63 19.89
N ALA A 51 -19.91 12.20 18.65
CA ALA A 51 -20.77 11.20 18.01
C ALA A 51 -20.64 9.80 18.61
N THR A 52 -19.44 9.40 19.03
CA THR A 52 -19.18 8.01 19.47
C THR A 52 -19.19 7.82 20.98
N ASN A 53 -19.04 8.88 21.78
CA ASN A 53 -18.94 8.79 23.23
C ASN A 53 -19.94 9.70 23.93
N GLU A 54 -19.84 11.03 23.75
CA GLU A 54 -20.61 11.97 24.58
C GLU A 54 -22.11 11.91 24.31
N ILE A 55 -22.53 11.92 23.04
CA ILE A 55 -23.95 11.85 22.66
C ILE A 55 -24.55 10.50 23.07
N PRO A 56 -23.96 9.33 22.73
CA PRO A 56 -24.45 8.04 23.22
C PRO A 56 -24.55 7.96 24.75
N LYS A 57 -23.57 8.52 25.48
CA LYS A 57 -23.58 8.55 26.95
C LYS A 57 -24.72 9.42 27.49
N ALA A 58 -24.89 10.64 27.00
CA ALA A 58 -25.96 11.54 27.44
C ALA A 58 -27.35 10.96 27.11
N MET A 59 -27.50 10.33 25.94
CA MET A 59 -28.71 9.64 25.54
C MET A 59 -29.02 8.42 26.43
N ALA A 60 -28.00 7.65 26.80
CA ALA A 60 -28.13 6.54 27.74
C ALA A 60 -28.51 7.00 29.16
N GLU A 61 -27.90 8.08 29.67
CA GLU A 61 -28.26 8.70 30.96
C GLU A 61 -29.70 9.21 30.97
N ALA A 62 -30.17 9.73 29.84
CA ALA A 62 -31.55 10.16 29.66
C ALA A 62 -32.54 9.00 29.40
N GLY A 63 -32.05 7.77 29.17
CA GLY A 63 -32.87 6.61 28.84
C GLY A 63 -33.53 6.66 27.45
N VAL A 64 -32.98 7.46 26.53
CA VAL A 64 -33.55 7.71 25.19
C VAL A 64 -32.61 7.16 24.13
N THR A 65 -33.11 6.33 23.21
CA THR A 65 -32.32 5.80 22.08
C THR A 65 -32.53 6.57 20.78
N MET A 66 -33.57 7.41 20.73
CA MET A 66 -33.96 8.22 19.58
C MET A 66 -34.58 9.54 20.03
N LEU A 67 -34.09 10.67 19.52
CA LEU A 67 -34.63 12.01 19.78
C LEU A 67 -34.85 12.77 18.47
N LYS A 68 -35.85 13.64 18.46
CA LYS A 68 -36.12 14.54 17.35
C LYS A 68 -35.78 15.96 17.77
N LEU A 69 -34.93 16.62 16.99
CA LEU A 69 -34.49 17.99 17.17
C LEU A 69 -35.58 18.97 16.69
N TYR A 70 -35.48 20.22 17.15
CA TYR A 70 -36.43 21.29 16.84
C TYR A 70 -36.43 21.69 15.36
N ASP A 71 -35.32 21.45 14.66
CA ASP A 71 -35.15 21.66 13.21
C ASP A 71 -35.79 20.53 12.38
N GLY A 72 -36.35 19.50 13.03
CA GLY A 72 -36.92 18.31 12.41
C GLY A 72 -35.94 17.15 12.23
N SER A 73 -34.65 17.34 12.52
CA SER A 73 -33.61 16.31 12.44
C SER A 73 -33.83 15.22 13.49
N THR A 74 -33.40 14.00 13.23
CA THR A 74 -33.55 12.86 14.15
C THR A 74 -32.18 12.31 14.52
N VAL A 75 -31.90 12.17 15.82
CA VAL A 75 -30.67 11.56 16.34
C VAL A 75 -31.03 10.21 16.93
N GLU A 76 -30.39 9.16 16.42
CA GLU A 76 -30.60 7.79 16.83
C GLU A 76 -29.24 7.18 17.20
N VAL A 77 -29.14 6.56 18.37
CA VAL A 77 -27.92 5.89 18.83
C VAL A 77 -28.07 4.39 18.56
N LYS A 78 -27.26 3.88 17.63
CA LYS A 78 -27.14 2.45 17.33
C LYS A 78 -25.81 1.91 17.83
N PRO A 79 -25.78 0.68 18.38
CA PRO A 79 -24.52 0.03 18.69
C PRO A 79 -23.75 -0.24 17.40
N ILE A 80 -22.48 0.18 17.36
CA ILE A 80 -21.55 -0.16 16.29
C ILE A 80 -20.65 -1.28 16.82
N TYR A 81 -20.66 -2.42 16.13
CA TYR A 81 -19.80 -3.56 16.47
C TYR A 81 -18.55 -3.51 15.61
N SER A 82 -17.38 -3.41 16.24
CA SER A 82 -16.08 -3.57 15.58
C SER A 82 -15.25 -4.59 16.33
N ALA A 83 -14.71 -5.57 15.61
CA ALA A 83 -13.82 -6.58 16.16
C ALA A 83 -12.49 -6.58 15.39
N ARG A 84 -11.39 -6.83 16.11
CA ARG A 84 -10.07 -7.00 15.53
C ARG A 84 -9.46 -8.28 16.07
N MET A 85 -8.77 -9.03 15.22
CA MET A 85 -7.97 -10.17 15.67
C MET A 85 -6.88 -9.71 16.66
N PRO A 86 -6.64 -10.48 17.73
CA PRO A 86 -5.59 -10.17 18.69
C PRO A 86 -4.19 -10.24 18.05
N SER A 87 -3.20 -9.67 18.76
CA SER A 87 -1.78 -9.76 18.39
C SER A 87 -1.31 -11.22 18.29
N ASP A 88 -0.22 -11.46 17.54
CA ASP A 88 0.26 -12.81 17.22
C ASP A 88 0.44 -13.73 18.44
N SER A 89 0.75 -13.19 19.63
CA SER A 89 0.87 -13.96 20.88
C SER A 89 -0.41 -14.69 21.32
N ARG A 90 -1.61 -14.19 20.97
CA ARG A 90 -2.90 -14.80 21.34
C ARG A 90 -3.75 -15.20 20.13
N LYS A 91 -3.18 -15.12 18.95
CA LYS A 91 -3.88 -15.37 17.69
C LYS A 91 -4.29 -16.84 17.55
N GLN A 92 -3.46 -17.76 18.06
CA GLN A 92 -3.77 -19.18 18.05
C GLN A 92 -4.95 -19.54 18.95
N GLU A 93 -4.98 -19.03 20.20
CA GLU A 93 -6.12 -19.16 21.11
C GLU A 93 -7.41 -18.63 20.48
N ALA A 94 -7.35 -17.48 19.80
CA ALA A 94 -8.50 -16.90 19.13
C ALA A 94 -9.00 -17.76 17.95
N PHE A 95 -8.09 -18.36 17.17
CA PHE A 95 -8.48 -19.30 16.12
C PHE A 95 -9.10 -20.58 16.67
N GLU A 96 -8.58 -21.09 17.78
CA GLU A 96 -9.13 -22.28 18.44
C GLU A 96 -10.53 -21.99 18.98
N TRP A 97 -10.71 -20.87 19.69
CA TRP A 97 -12.02 -20.44 20.15
C TRP A 97 -13.02 -20.29 19.00
N LEU A 98 -12.62 -19.67 17.88
CA LEU A 98 -13.49 -19.55 16.69
C LEU A 98 -13.91 -20.92 16.15
N ARG A 99 -13.01 -21.92 16.12
CA ARG A 99 -13.34 -23.28 15.67
C ARG A 99 -14.27 -23.99 16.63
N GLU A 100 -14.00 -23.93 17.94
CA GLU A 100 -14.82 -24.55 18.99
C GLU A 100 -16.23 -23.97 19.04
N ASN A 101 -16.39 -22.68 18.71
CA ASN A 101 -17.67 -21.98 18.71
C ASN A 101 -18.39 -22.01 17.34
N GLY A 102 -17.98 -22.87 16.42
CA GLY A 102 -18.64 -23.01 15.11
C GLY A 102 -18.46 -21.82 14.16
N ALA A 103 -17.57 -20.89 14.49
CA ALA A 103 -17.19 -19.74 13.66
C ALA A 103 -15.88 -19.99 12.88
N GLY A 104 -15.51 -21.27 12.72
CA GLY A 104 -14.29 -21.69 12.02
C GLY A 104 -14.27 -21.25 10.55
N ASP A 105 -15.43 -21.13 9.91
CA ASP A 105 -15.58 -20.68 8.52
C ASP A 105 -15.12 -19.23 8.30
N LEU A 106 -15.03 -18.42 9.35
CA LEU A 106 -14.46 -17.08 9.28
C LEU A 106 -12.94 -17.10 9.06
N ILE A 107 -12.28 -18.22 9.38
CA ILE A 107 -10.83 -18.38 9.28
C ILE A 107 -10.48 -18.74 7.85
N LYS A 108 -9.97 -17.75 7.10
CA LYS A 108 -9.34 -18.01 5.80
C LYS A 108 -8.02 -18.76 6.01
N ASN A 109 -8.02 -20.06 5.73
CA ASN A 109 -6.83 -20.90 5.79
C ASN A 109 -6.19 -21.00 4.40
N ILE A 110 -4.97 -20.47 4.25
CA ILE A 110 -4.19 -20.56 3.02
C ILE A 110 -3.01 -21.49 3.29
N VAL A 111 -2.97 -22.61 2.58
CA VAL A 111 -1.84 -23.54 2.61
C VAL A 111 -0.98 -23.29 1.38
N SER A 112 0.29 -22.98 1.60
CA SER A 112 1.27 -22.73 0.53
C SER A 112 2.34 -23.81 0.54
N LEU A 113 2.67 -24.33 -0.64
CA LEU A 113 3.72 -25.32 -0.87
C LEU A 113 4.76 -24.70 -1.79
N ASN A 114 6.05 -24.91 -1.46
CA ASN A 114 7.15 -24.42 -2.27
C ASN A 114 7.90 -25.61 -2.87
N PHE A 115 7.98 -25.64 -4.20
CA PHE A 115 8.74 -26.64 -4.94
C PHE A 115 10.14 -26.11 -5.27
N GLY A 116 11.13 -26.97 -5.15
CA GLY A 116 12.53 -26.72 -5.44
C GLY A 116 12.89 -26.86 -6.91
N ARG A 117 14.20 -26.84 -7.18
CA ARG A 117 14.73 -27.04 -8.55
C ARG A 117 14.46 -28.46 -9.02
N ALA A 118 14.03 -28.60 -10.27
CA ALA A 118 13.69 -29.86 -10.94
C ALA A 118 12.42 -30.57 -10.45
N GLU A 119 11.62 -29.94 -9.58
CA GLU A 119 10.34 -30.49 -9.08
C GLU A 119 9.12 -29.96 -9.87
N ASP A 120 9.34 -29.34 -11.04
CA ASP A 120 8.26 -28.78 -11.89
C ASP A 120 7.20 -29.83 -12.28
N SER A 121 7.64 -31.05 -12.57
CA SER A 121 6.76 -32.18 -12.90
C SER A 121 5.88 -32.57 -11.72
N ASP A 122 6.43 -32.58 -10.50
CA ASP A 122 5.70 -32.95 -9.29
C ASP A 122 4.75 -31.82 -8.86
N ALA A 123 5.15 -30.56 -9.04
CA ALA A 123 4.29 -29.40 -8.84
C ALA A 123 3.05 -29.43 -9.73
N LYS A 124 3.23 -29.74 -11.03
CA LYS A 124 2.13 -29.87 -11.99
C LYS A 124 1.18 -31.01 -11.64
N LYS A 125 1.72 -32.20 -11.35
CA LYS A 125 0.92 -33.36 -10.93
C LYS A 125 0.11 -33.07 -9.68
N LEU A 126 0.70 -32.42 -8.67
CA LEU A 126 -0.02 -32.08 -7.45
C LEU A 126 -1.11 -31.04 -7.72
N PHE A 127 -0.81 -30.03 -8.54
CA PHE A 127 -1.79 -29.03 -8.93
C PHE A 127 -3.00 -29.64 -9.64
N GLU A 128 -2.77 -30.49 -10.64
CA GLU A 128 -3.83 -31.22 -11.35
C GLU A 128 -4.64 -32.11 -10.41
N ASN A 129 -3.98 -32.86 -9.53
CA ASN A 129 -4.65 -33.73 -8.57
C ASN A 129 -5.57 -32.94 -7.61
N LEU A 130 -5.12 -31.79 -7.13
CA LEU A 130 -5.94 -30.93 -6.26
C LEU A 130 -7.11 -30.29 -7.02
N GLN A 131 -6.93 -29.95 -8.29
CA GLN A 131 -8.00 -29.48 -9.16
C GLN A 131 -9.05 -30.57 -9.41
N GLU A 132 -8.62 -31.81 -9.70
CA GLU A 132 -9.51 -32.97 -9.87
C GLU A 132 -10.30 -33.29 -8.60
N GLN A 133 -9.71 -33.07 -7.43
CA GLN A 133 -10.38 -33.20 -6.13
C GLN A 133 -11.35 -32.03 -5.83
N GLY A 134 -11.44 -31.03 -6.72
CA GLY A 134 -12.36 -29.89 -6.60
C GLY A 134 -11.86 -28.75 -5.72
N TYR A 135 -10.57 -28.73 -5.35
CA TYR A 135 -9.99 -27.61 -4.60
C TYR A 135 -9.71 -26.43 -5.51
N ASN A 136 -9.96 -25.22 -5.00
CA ASN A 136 -9.57 -23.99 -5.66
C ASN A 136 -8.08 -23.69 -5.38
N VAL A 137 -7.21 -24.25 -6.23
CA VAL A 137 -5.76 -24.09 -6.13
C VAL A 137 -5.24 -22.99 -7.06
N SER A 138 -4.19 -22.30 -6.63
CA SER A 138 -3.50 -21.26 -7.40
C SER A 138 -2.04 -21.65 -7.59
N GLN A 139 -1.53 -21.58 -8.82
CA GLN A 139 -0.12 -21.80 -9.15
C GLN A 139 0.54 -20.46 -9.51
N ASN A 140 1.69 -20.17 -8.90
CA ASN A 140 2.49 -18.99 -9.21
C ASN A 140 3.86 -19.43 -9.74
N GLU A 141 4.03 -19.43 -11.05
CA GLU A 141 5.28 -19.80 -11.73
C GLU A 141 6.12 -18.55 -11.98
N LYS A 142 7.36 -18.56 -11.46
CA LYS A 142 8.29 -17.45 -11.64
C LYS A 142 9.67 -17.98 -12.00
N VAL A 143 10.27 -17.38 -13.03
CA VAL A 143 11.68 -17.58 -13.36
C VAL A 143 12.48 -16.42 -12.77
N GLU A 144 13.50 -16.74 -11.97
CA GLU A 144 14.38 -15.70 -11.43
C GLU A 144 15.20 -15.04 -12.55
N PRO A 145 15.18 -13.70 -12.69
CA PRO A 145 15.77 -13.00 -13.83
C PRO A 145 17.27 -13.30 -14.05
N ASN A 146 18.03 -13.45 -12.96
CA ASN A 146 19.45 -13.77 -13.03
C ASN A 146 19.70 -15.19 -13.55
N THR A 147 18.83 -16.14 -13.21
CA THR A 147 18.91 -17.52 -13.71
C THR A 147 18.57 -17.56 -15.20
N LEU A 148 17.53 -16.83 -15.64
CA LEU A 148 17.21 -16.69 -17.05
C LEU A 148 18.36 -16.06 -17.84
N LYS A 149 18.95 -14.97 -17.31
CA LYS A 149 20.11 -14.29 -17.92
C LYS A 149 21.32 -15.23 -18.07
N ALA A 150 21.62 -16.02 -17.05
CA ALA A 150 22.72 -17.00 -17.10
C ALA A 150 22.47 -18.08 -18.17
N PHE A 151 21.24 -18.62 -18.21
CA PHE A 151 20.84 -19.61 -19.21
C PHE A 151 20.96 -19.06 -20.64
N VAL A 152 20.42 -17.87 -20.89
CA VAL A 152 20.50 -17.22 -22.22
C VAL A 152 21.95 -16.95 -22.62
N ARG A 153 22.79 -16.46 -21.70
CA ARG A 153 24.22 -16.24 -21.94
C ARG A 153 24.93 -17.54 -22.32
N GLU A 154 24.72 -18.62 -21.59
CA GLU A 154 25.33 -19.92 -21.85
C GLU A 154 24.94 -20.46 -23.23
N LYS A 155 23.64 -20.39 -23.57
CA LYS A 155 23.11 -20.82 -24.87
C LYS A 155 23.72 -20.04 -26.03
N LEU A 156 23.78 -18.71 -25.91
CA LEU A 156 24.37 -17.85 -26.95
C LEU A 156 25.89 -18.07 -27.08
N GLN A 157 26.61 -18.26 -25.98
CA GLN A 157 28.06 -18.54 -25.99
C GLN A 157 28.38 -19.90 -26.64
N ASN A 158 27.51 -20.88 -26.47
CA ASN A 158 27.62 -22.20 -27.10
C ASN A 158 27.12 -22.21 -28.57
N GLY A 159 26.83 -21.05 -29.16
CA GLY A 159 26.36 -20.92 -30.54
C GLY A 159 24.92 -21.39 -30.77
N GLN A 160 24.16 -21.64 -29.69
CA GLN A 160 22.76 -22.07 -29.78
C GLN A 160 21.85 -20.85 -29.95
N LYS A 161 20.84 -20.97 -30.82
CA LYS A 161 19.86 -19.91 -31.05
C LYS A 161 18.88 -19.86 -29.88
N VAL A 162 18.76 -18.71 -29.24
CA VAL A 162 17.72 -18.41 -28.26
C VAL A 162 16.65 -17.53 -28.93
N PRO A 163 15.34 -17.82 -28.76
CA PRO A 163 14.28 -16.96 -29.27
C PRO A 163 14.33 -15.59 -28.60
N THR A 164 14.96 -14.61 -29.25
CA THR A 164 15.19 -13.28 -28.69
C THR A 164 13.91 -12.49 -28.49
N ASP A 165 12.86 -12.79 -29.27
CA ASP A 165 11.53 -12.19 -29.19
C ASP A 165 10.73 -12.68 -27.98
N LEU A 166 10.73 -14.00 -27.73
CA LEU A 166 10.01 -14.62 -26.61
C LEU A 166 10.61 -14.24 -25.25
N PHE A 167 11.94 -14.14 -25.18
CA PHE A 167 12.67 -13.85 -23.95
C PHE A 167 13.15 -12.40 -23.84
N SER A 168 12.77 -11.53 -24.78
CA SER A 168 13.20 -10.12 -24.84
C SER A 168 14.71 -9.95 -24.60
N VAL A 169 15.51 -10.74 -25.32
CA VAL A 169 16.96 -10.82 -25.09
C VAL A 169 17.66 -9.63 -25.73
N PHE A 170 18.27 -8.78 -24.91
CA PHE A 170 19.13 -7.69 -25.35
C PHE A 170 20.60 -8.06 -25.19
N VAL A 171 21.33 -8.12 -26.31
CA VAL A 171 22.79 -8.31 -26.32
C VAL A 171 23.44 -6.95 -26.55
N THR A 172 24.14 -6.43 -25.53
CA THR A 172 24.92 -5.19 -25.63
C THR A 172 26.39 -5.47 -25.32
N ASN A 173 27.28 -4.87 -26.12
CA ASN A 173 28.71 -4.94 -25.87
C ASN A 173 29.11 -3.79 -24.96
N GLN A 174 29.60 -4.10 -23.75
CA GLN A 174 30.09 -3.10 -22.80
C GLN A 174 31.60 -3.23 -22.64
N THR A 175 32.33 -2.15 -22.91
CA THR A 175 33.77 -2.06 -22.67
C THR A 175 34.03 -1.75 -21.20
N SER A 176 34.82 -2.58 -20.52
CA SER A 176 35.26 -2.34 -19.13
C SER A 176 36.77 -2.14 -19.09
N ILE A 177 37.23 -1.01 -18.58
CA ILE A 177 38.64 -0.74 -18.30
C ILE A 177 38.91 -1.16 -16.85
N LYS A 178 39.89 -2.04 -16.63
CA LYS A 178 40.36 -2.40 -15.30
C LYS A 178 41.74 -1.80 -15.09
N THR A 179 41.88 -0.90 -14.12
CA THR A 179 43.16 -0.39 -13.65
C THR A 179 43.84 -1.47 -12.81
N LYS A 180 45.09 -1.82 -13.12
CA LYS A 180 45.90 -2.67 -12.23
C LYS A 180 46.35 -1.83 -11.04
N GLU A 181 45.97 -2.25 -9.83
CA GLU A 181 46.75 -1.97 -8.62
C GLU A 181 47.95 -2.93 -8.56
#